data_AF-A0A380FIB6-F1
#
_entry.id   AF-A0A380FIB6-F1
#
_cell.length_a   1.000
_cell.length_b   1.000
_cell.length_c   1.000
_cell.angle_alpha   90.00
_cell.angle_beta   90.00
_cell.angle_gamma   90.00
#
_symmetry.space_group_name_H-M   'P 1'
#
loop_
_entity.id
_entity.type
_entity.pdbx_description
1 polymer ?
#
loop_
_entity_poly.entity_id
_entity_poly.type
_entity_poly.pdbx_seq_one_letter_code
_entity_poly.pdbx_strand_id
1 'polypeptide(L)' 'MTPENIQVSHIYSIAANQDPVVNIKSSEQLSNAFNIDTYTIQHNGHFLGNEGYETFK' A
#
# COMPACT_ATOMS: atom_id res chain seq x y z
N MET A 1 4.11 16.32 3.17
CA MET A 1 3.72 16.62 4.56
C MET A 1 2.71 15.58 4.96
N THR A 2 2.94 14.83 6.04
CA THR A 2 1.88 14.00 6.62
C THR A 2 0.69 14.90 6.98
N PRO A 3 -0.56 14.46 6.77
CA PRO A 3 -1.73 15.25 7.15
C PRO A 3 -1.62 15.70 8.62
N GLU A 4 -1.93 16.97 8.92
CA GLU A 4 -1.65 17.63 10.22
C GLU A 4 -2.24 16.91 11.46
N ASN A 5 -3.13 15.94 11.25
CA ASN A 5 -3.84 15.21 12.31
C ASN A 5 -3.40 13.76 12.51
N ILE A 6 -2.29 13.32 11.90
CA ILE A 6 -1.80 11.94 12.05
C ILE A 6 -0.49 11.95 12.84
N GLN A 7 -0.57 11.53 14.11
CA GLN A 7 0.59 11.37 15.00
C GLN A 7 1.05 9.91 14.99
N VAL A 8 2.01 9.60 14.12
CA VAL A 8 2.62 8.26 14.01
C VAL A 8 4.11 8.38 13.74
N SER A 9 4.89 7.41 14.20
CA SER A 9 6.34 7.40 14.02
C SER A 9 6.77 6.88 12.63
N HIS A 10 5.98 6.01 12.02
CA HIS A 10 6.29 5.37 10.74
C HIS A 10 5.02 5.14 9.92
N ILE A 11 5.10 5.39 8.62
CA ILE A 11 4.05 5.08 7.65
C ILE A 11 4.70 4.33 6.50
N TYR A 12 4.11 3.20 6.13
CA TYR A 12 4.50 2.41 4.97
C TYR A 12 3.29 2.24 4.06
N SER A 13 3.52 2.34 2.76
CA SER A 13 2.53 2.02 1.74
C SER A 13 3.02 0.84 0.94
N ILE A 14 2.21 -0.21 0.81
CA ILE A 14 2.56 -1.43 0.08
C ILE A 14 1.47 -1.67 -0.96
N ALA A 15 1.85 -1.96 -2.20
CA ALA A 15 0.92 -2.23 -3.29
C ALA A 15 1.36 -3.43 -4.12
N ALA A 16 0.41 -4.24 -4.56
CA ALA A 16 0.65 -5.25 -5.59
C ALA A 16 0.59 -4.57 -6.97
N ASN A 17 1.57 -4.85 -7.82
CA ASN A 17 1.66 -4.19 -9.13
C ASN A 17 0.65 -4.72 -10.18
N GLN A 18 0.06 -5.89 -9.92
CA GLN A 18 -0.95 -6.52 -10.76
C GLN A 18 -2.24 -6.76 -9.97
N ASP A 19 -2.50 -5.92 -8.98
CA ASP A 19 -3.73 -5.93 -8.20
C ASP A 19 -4.95 -5.68 -9.12
N PRO A 20 -5.90 -6.63 -9.20
CA PRO A 20 -7.05 -6.49 -10.07
C PRO A 20 -8.13 -5.54 -9.51
N VAL A 21 -8.03 -5.18 -8.23
CA VAL A 21 -9.01 -4.37 -7.51
C VAL A 21 -8.54 -2.92 -7.39
N VAL A 22 -7.28 -2.71 -6.99
CA VAL A 22 -6.72 -1.37 -6.74
C VAL A 22 -5.61 -1.06 -7.76
N ASN A 23 -5.80 -0.01 -8.54
CA ASN A 23 -4.76 0.45 -9.46
C ASN A 23 -3.54 0.98 -8.67
N ILE A 24 -2.33 0.54 -9.02
CA ILE A 24 -1.09 0.99 -8.38
C ILE A 24 -0.96 2.52 -8.31
N LYS A 25 -1.45 3.25 -9.32
CA LYS A 25 -1.41 4.72 -9.34
C LYS A 25 -2.20 5.33 -8.19
N SER A 26 -3.26 4.68 -7.73
CA SER A 26 -4.03 5.14 -6.58
C SER A 26 -3.22 5.02 -5.29
N SER A 27 -2.46 3.93 -5.13
CA SER A 27 -1.54 3.75 -4.01
C SER A 27 -0.38 4.76 -4.05
N GLU A 28 0.18 5.01 -5.23
CA GLU A 28 1.23 6.03 -5.44
C GLU A 28 0.72 7.44 -5.10
N GLN A 29 -0.49 7.80 -5.56
CA GLN A 29 -1.12 9.09 -5.26
C GLN A 29 -1.33 9.28 -3.76
N LEU A 30 -1.81 8.25 -3.07
CA LEU A 30 -1.98 8.30 -1.62
C LEU A 30 -0.63 8.44 -0.92
N SER A 31 0.38 7.67 -1.33
CA SER A 31 1.71 7.72 -0.73
C SER A 31 2.35 9.10 -0.90
N ASN A 32 2.21 9.70 -2.08
CA ASN A 32 2.65 11.08 -2.34
C ASN A 32 1.96 12.10 -1.44
N ALA A 33 0.65 11.96 -1.19
CA ALA A 33 -0.07 12.84 -0.27
C ALA A 33 0.46 12.76 1.17
N PHE A 34 1.03 11.61 1.55
CA PHE A 34 1.68 11.38 2.84
C PHE A 34 3.19 11.64 2.83
N ASN A 35 3.76 12.00 1.67
CA ASN A 35 5.20 12.17 1.46
C ASN A 35 6.00 10.91 1.86
N ILE A 36 5.52 9.76 1.41
CA ILE A 36 6.19 8.46 1.52
C ILE A 36 6.19 7.77 0.15
N ASP A 37 7.05 6.77 0.01
CA ASP A 37 7.09 5.92 -1.18
C ASP A 37 6.11 4.74 -1.07
N THR A 38 5.68 4.23 -2.23
CA THR A 38 4.97 2.95 -2.32
C THR A 38 5.95 1.80 -2.54
N TYR A 39 6.00 0.87 -1.58
CA TYR A 39 6.70 -0.41 -1.74
C TYR A 39 5.88 -1.31 -2.64
N THR A 40 6.36 -1.48 -3.87
CA THR A 40 5.67 -2.28 -4.87
C THR A 40 6.12 -3.73 -4.82
N ILE A 41 5.17 -4.64 -4.64
CA ILE A 41 5.39 -6.09 -4.67
C ILE A 41 4.94 -6.62 -6.03
N GLN A 42 5.77 -7.48 -6.62
CA GLN A 42 5.41 -8.25 -7.81
C GLN A 42 4.41 -9.33 -7.41
N HIS A 43 3.12 -9.06 -7.55
CA HIS A 43 2.04 -9.95 -7.11
C HIS A 43 0.79 -9.75 -7.97
N ASN A 44 0.21 -10.86 -8.44
CA ASN A 44 -1.02 -10.90 -9.23
C ASN A 44 -2.21 -11.22 -8.32
N GLY A 45 -2.64 -10.23 -7.55
CA GLY A 45 -3.71 -10.37 -6.57
C GLY A 45 -3.82 -9.16 -5.65
N HIS A 46 -4.74 -9.23 -4.69
CA HIS A 46 -5.10 -8.14 -3.77
C HIS A 46 -4.73 -8.44 -2.30
N PHE A 47 -3.74 -9.32 -2.08
CA PHE A 47 -3.31 -9.76 -0.74
C PHE A 47 -4.44 -10.39 0.09
N LEU A 48 -5.27 -11.19 -0.56
CA LEU A 48 -6.41 -11.85 0.08
C LEU A 48 -5.99 -13.12 0.81
N GLY A 49 -6.79 -13.56 1.80
CA GLY A 49 -6.53 -14.82 2.52
C GLY A 49 -6.48 -16.04 1.58
N ASN A 50 -7.38 -16.09 0.59
CA ASN A 50 -7.37 -17.15 -0.43
C ASN A 50 -6.16 -17.09 -1.39
N GLU A 51 -5.35 -16.02 -1.35
CA GLU A 51 -4.06 -15.90 -2.04
C GLU A 51 -2.88 -16.27 -1.12
N GLY A 52 -3.15 -16.67 0.12
CA GLY A 52 -2.16 -17.05 1.14
C GLY A 52 -1.79 -15.93 2.11
N TYR A 53 -2.39 -14.74 2.01
CA TYR A 53 -2.12 -13.60 2.89
C TYR A 53 -3.08 -13.58 4.10
N GLU A 54 -2.91 -14.56 4.97
CA GLU A 54 -3.78 -14.78 6.16
C GLU A 54 -3.31 -14.00 7.41
N THR A 55 -2.07 -13.48 7.40
CA THR A 55 -1.45 -12.82 8.56
C THR A 55 -0.34 -11.87 8.12
N PHE A 56 -0.17 -10.77 8.86
CA PHE A 56 1.05 -9.96 8.81
C PHE A 56 2.05 -10.60 9.79
N LYS A 57 3.16 -11.14 9.28
CA LYS A 57 4.26 -11.68 10.11
C LYS A 57 5.54 -10.92 9.83
#